data_AF-A0A7Y8LIT6-F1
#
_entry.id   AF-A0A7Y8LIT6-F1
#
_cell.length_a   1.000
_cell.length_b   1.000
_cell.length_c   1.000
_cell.angle_alpha   90.00
_cell.angle_beta   90.00
_cell.angle_gamma   90.00
#
_symmetry.space_group_name_H-M   'P 1'
#
loop_
_entity.id
_entity.type
_entity.pdbx_description
1 polymer ?
#
loop_
_entity_poly.entity_id
_entity_poly.type
_entity_poly.pdbx_seq_one_letter_code
_entity_poly.pdbx_strand_id
1 'polypeptide(L)'
;MQENSLIQLMADQANNLEELIITLKKIQKFIVSSDIENLEEQVEREEKILHRLKLKEIERTNAIKDLINQENLNCELEDAMDLISEKMSEADPSIYEAFLLLRKQLTENVGQVMYLNSQNSILINNSRNFIKDLLRNLLGSRKDNFFDKKV
;
A
#
# COMPACT_ATOMS: atom_id res chain seq x y z
N MET A 1 -8.30 26.11 8.37
CA MET A 1 -7.55 25.44 9.48
C MET A 1 -7.66 23.91 9.40
N GLN A 2 -8.83 23.33 9.06
CA GLN A 2 -8.98 21.89 8.83
C GLN A 2 -8.49 21.40 7.45
N GLU A 3 -8.55 22.24 6.41
CA GLU A 3 -7.94 21.95 5.10
C GLU A 3 -6.43 21.69 5.21
N ASN A 4 -5.73 22.48 6.01
CA ASN A 4 -4.32 22.25 6.33
C ASN A 4 -4.11 20.93 7.09
N SER A 5 -5.08 20.52 7.92
CA SER A 5 -5.04 19.21 8.59
C SER A 5 -5.21 18.07 7.60
N LEU A 6 -6.10 18.19 6.61
CA LEU A 6 -6.29 17.17 5.56
C LEU A 6 -5.03 17.04 4.70
N ILE A 7 -4.45 18.16 4.28
CA ILE A 7 -3.17 18.20 3.54
C ILE A 7 -2.05 17.55 4.35
N GLN A 8 -1.95 17.84 5.65
CA GLN A 8 -0.97 17.21 6.52
C GLN A 8 -1.18 15.69 6.61
N LEU A 9 -2.43 15.23 6.75
CA LEU A 9 -2.75 13.79 6.75
C LEU A 9 -2.37 13.13 5.42
N MET A 10 -2.63 13.79 4.28
CA MET A 10 -2.22 13.30 2.96
C MET A 10 -0.70 13.22 2.83
N ALA A 11 0.04 14.21 3.33
CA ALA A 11 1.50 14.21 3.34
C ALA A 11 2.06 13.07 4.22
N ASP A 12 1.52 12.87 5.42
CA ASP A 12 1.89 11.75 6.30
C ASP A 12 1.65 10.40 5.62
N GLN A 13 0.52 10.24 4.92
CA GLN A 13 0.22 9.03 4.17
C GLN A 13 1.18 8.83 3.00
N ALA A 14 1.51 9.89 2.25
CA ALA A 14 2.46 9.81 1.14
C ALA A 14 3.83 9.32 1.63
N ASN A 15 4.32 9.86 2.74
CA ASN A 15 5.57 9.44 3.38
C ASN A 15 5.53 7.96 3.82
N ASN A 16 4.43 7.52 4.43
CA ASN A 16 4.28 6.12 4.83
C ASN A 16 4.24 5.18 3.61
N LEU A 17 3.62 5.60 2.49
CA LEU A 17 3.62 4.81 1.26
C LEU A 17 5.01 4.76 0.62
N GLU A 18 5.79 5.84 0.65
CA GLU A 18 7.20 5.81 0.20
C GLU A 18 8.04 4.86 1.03
N GLU A 19 7.85 4.85 2.36
CA GLU A 19 8.50 3.88 3.24
C GLU A 19 8.10 2.44 2.88
N LEU A 20 6.83 2.20 2.55
CA LEU A 20 6.34 0.90 2.10
C LEU A 20 6.98 0.49 0.78
N ILE A 21 7.08 1.42 -0.19
CA ILE A 21 7.73 1.18 -1.49
C ILE A 21 9.19 0.75 -1.30
N ILE A 22 9.93 1.43 -0.42
CA ILE A 22 11.32 1.08 -0.10
C ILE A 22 11.38 -0.31 0.53
N THR A 23 10.47 -0.61 1.45
CA THR A 23 10.39 -1.91 2.14
C THR A 23 10.09 -3.04 1.15
N LEU A 24 9.12 -2.85 0.25
CA LEU A 24 8.76 -3.82 -0.78
C LEU A 24 9.91 -4.09 -1.77
N LYS A 25 10.69 -3.07 -2.14
CA LYS A 25 11.90 -3.23 -2.96
C LYS A 25 12.98 -4.04 -2.24
N LYS A 26 13.13 -3.86 -0.92
CA LYS A 26 14.05 -4.66 -0.10
C LYS A 26 13.58 -6.11 0.00
N ILE A 27 12.29 -6.34 0.25
CA ILE A 27 11.67 -7.67 0.21
C ILE A 27 11.98 -8.35 -1.13
N GLN A 28 11.75 -7.66 -2.25
CA GLN A 28 12.06 -8.17 -3.58
C GLN A 28 13.52 -8.62 -3.70
N LYS A 29 14.45 -7.76 -3.27
CA LYS A 29 15.89 -8.06 -3.27
C LYS A 29 16.21 -9.31 -2.44
N PHE A 30 15.66 -9.42 -1.24
CA PHE A 30 15.94 -10.53 -0.32
C PHE A 30 15.31 -11.84 -0.76
N ILE A 31 14.14 -11.81 -1.41
CA ILE A 31 13.57 -12.99 -2.08
C ILE A 31 14.54 -13.51 -3.15
N VAL A 32 15.07 -12.61 -4.00
CA VAL A 32 15.98 -12.99 -5.09
C VAL A 32 17.32 -13.52 -4.55
N SER A 33 17.86 -12.91 -3.49
CA SER A 33 19.12 -13.34 -2.88
C SER A 33 18.99 -14.52 -1.92
N SER A 34 17.77 -15.03 -1.68
CA SER A 34 17.49 -16.08 -0.69
C SER A 34 17.96 -15.74 0.73
N ASP A 35 17.89 -14.45 1.09
CA ASP A 35 18.33 -13.94 2.38
C ASP A 35 17.13 -13.91 3.35
N ILE A 36 16.91 -15.04 4.03
CA ILE A 36 15.69 -15.27 4.82
C ILE A 36 15.63 -14.38 6.07
N GLU A 37 16.75 -14.17 6.75
CA GLU A 37 16.79 -13.37 7.99
C GLU A 37 16.41 -11.90 7.70
N ASN A 38 17.02 -11.31 6.67
CA ASN A 38 16.67 -9.94 6.28
C ASN A 38 15.26 -9.84 5.66
N LEU A 39 14.77 -10.91 5.02
CA LEU A 39 13.41 -10.97 4.50
C LEU A 39 12.38 -10.89 5.64
N GLU A 40 12.56 -11.67 6.71
CA GLU A 40 11.68 -11.67 7.89
C GLU A 40 11.64 -10.28 8.55
N GLU A 41 12.79 -9.63 8.73
CA GLU A 41 12.85 -8.27 9.28
C GLU A 41 12.05 -7.26 8.43
N GLN A 42 12.13 -7.36 7.10
CA GLN A 42 11.38 -6.46 6.23
C GLN A 42 9.87 -6.76 6.21
N VAL A 43 9.45 -8.01 6.37
CA VAL A 43 8.03 -8.37 6.49
C VAL A 43 7.44 -7.77 7.78
N GLU A 44 8.14 -7.86 8.91
CA GLU A 44 7.68 -7.20 10.14
C GLU A 44 7.59 -5.67 9.99
N ARG A 45 8.54 -5.09 9.26
CA ARG A 45 8.52 -3.65 8.96
C ARG A 45 7.33 -3.28 8.08
N GLU A 46 7.04 -4.08 7.06
CA GLU A 46 5.86 -3.93 6.21
C GLU A 46 4.58 -3.91 7.05
N GLU A 47 4.39 -4.88 7.95
CA GLU A 47 3.21 -4.94 8.83
C GLU A 47 3.05 -3.67 9.68
N LYS A 48 4.14 -3.17 10.26
CA LYS A 48 4.14 -1.92 11.04
C LYS A 48 3.78 -0.70 10.19
N ILE A 49 4.26 -0.63 8.95
CA ILE A 49 3.90 0.46 8.01
C ILE A 49 2.43 0.36 7.61
N LEU A 50 1.94 -0.83 7.26
CA LEU A 50 0.54 -1.06 6.90
C LEU A 50 -0.41 -0.70 8.04
N HIS A 51 -0.05 -1.02 9.28
CA HIS A 51 -0.84 -0.61 10.45
C HIS A 51 -0.93 0.91 10.57
N ARG A 52 0.19 1.62 10.42
CA ARG A 52 0.22 3.09 10.42
C ARG A 52 -0.61 3.69 9.28
N LEU A 53 -0.50 3.13 8.07
CA LEU A 53 -1.30 3.55 6.92
C LEU A 53 -2.80 3.38 7.17
N LYS A 54 -3.21 2.26 7.76
CA LYS A 54 -4.61 2.01 8.12
C LYS A 54 -5.13 3.04 9.11
N LEU A 55 -4.37 3.34 10.17
CA LEU A 55 -4.77 4.36 11.15
C LEU A 55 -4.89 5.74 10.50
N LYS A 56 -3.92 6.11 9.64
CA LYS A 56 -3.94 7.38 8.92
C LYS A 56 -5.09 7.48 7.91
N GLU A 57 -5.49 6.39 7.28
CA GLU A 57 -6.66 6.36 6.41
C GLU A 57 -7.97 6.59 7.17
N ILE A 58 -8.07 6.05 8.38
CA ILE A 58 -9.20 6.31 9.27
C ILE A 58 -9.23 7.80 9.66
N GLU A 59 -8.09 8.37 10.06
CA GLU A 59 -7.96 9.80 10.36
C GLU A 59 -8.36 10.67 9.17
N ARG A 60 -7.84 10.36 7.97
CA ARG A 60 -8.18 11.08 6.74
C ARG A 60 -9.67 10.98 6.42
N THR A 61 -10.25 9.79 6.50
CA THR A 61 -11.68 9.57 6.24
C THR A 61 -12.56 10.39 7.19
N ASN A 62 -12.19 10.45 8.47
CA ASN A 62 -12.91 11.26 9.44
C ASN A 62 -12.77 12.76 9.15
N ALA A 63 -11.57 13.23 8.81
CA ALA A 63 -11.36 14.63 8.42
C ALA A 63 -12.18 15.02 7.18
N ILE A 64 -12.28 14.13 6.19
CA ILE A 64 -13.14 14.34 5.01
C ILE A 64 -14.61 14.44 5.43
N LYS A 65 -15.10 13.52 6.28
CA LYS A 65 -16.49 13.58 6.78
C LYS A 65 -16.79 14.85 7.56
N ASP A 66 -15.85 15.29 8.38
CA ASP A 66 -15.98 16.54 9.14
C ASP A 66 -16.07 17.75 8.20
N LEU A 67 -15.26 17.79 7.14
CA LEU A 67 -15.33 18.84 6.11
C LEU A 67 -16.67 18.82 5.36
N ILE A 68 -17.15 17.64 4.95
CA ILE A 68 -18.46 17.49 4.31
C ILE A 68 -19.57 18.09 5.19
N ASN A 69 -19.57 17.75 6.48
CA ASN A 69 -20.59 18.23 7.43
C ASN A 69 -20.49 19.73 7.69
N GLN A 70 -19.29 20.28 7.81
CA GLN A 70 -19.09 21.71 8.11
C GLN A 70 -19.47 22.60 6.93
N GLU A 71 -19.08 22.18 5.72
CA GLU A 71 -19.38 22.91 4.49
C GLU A 71 -20.80 22.61 3.96
N ASN A 72 -21.58 21.80 4.68
CA ASN A 72 -22.91 21.31 4.27
C ASN A 72 -22.92 20.73 2.85
N LEU A 73 -21.86 20.00 2.49
CA LEU A 73 -21.76 19.32 1.21
C LEU A 73 -22.69 18.10 1.22
N ASN A 74 -23.64 18.06 0.28
CA ASN A 74 -24.53 16.91 0.15
C ASN A 74 -23.93 15.92 -0.86
N CYS A 75 -22.92 15.15 -0.41
CA CYS A 75 -22.18 14.22 -1.26
C CYS A 75 -21.81 12.92 -0.54
N GLU A 76 -21.63 11.87 -1.33
CA GLU A 76 -21.05 10.62 -0.85
C GLU A 76 -19.53 10.77 -0.68
N LEU A 77 -18.93 9.91 0.15
CA LEU A 77 -17.50 9.96 0.45
C LEU A 77 -16.63 9.77 -0.82
N GLU A 78 -17.12 9.02 -1.80
CA GLU A 78 -16.44 8.75 -3.07
C GLU A 78 -16.27 10.02 -3.91
N ASP A 79 -17.24 10.93 -3.87
CA ASP A 79 -17.24 12.20 -4.61
C ASP A 79 -16.65 13.36 -3.79
N ALA A 80 -16.50 13.17 -2.48
CA ALA A 80 -16.12 14.21 -1.54
C ALA A 80 -14.77 14.86 -1.87
N MET A 81 -13.80 14.09 -2.37
CA MET A 81 -12.47 14.61 -2.71
C MET A 81 -12.49 15.59 -3.88
N ASP A 82 -13.41 15.41 -4.84
CA ASP A 82 -13.54 16.32 -5.98
C ASP A 82 -14.24 17.62 -5.55
N LEU A 83 -15.27 17.54 -4.71
CA LEU A 83 -15.95 18.71 -4.16
C LEU A 83 -15.07 19.52 -3.21
N ILE A 84 -14.28 18.85 -2.36
CA ILE A 84 -13.27 19.51 -1.51
C ILE A 84 -12.22 20.21 -2.38
N SER A 85 -11.79 19.57 -3.46
CA SER A 85 -10.85 20.15 -4.43
C SER A 85 -11.40 21.44 -5.05
N GLU A 86 -12.67 21.44 -5.49
CA GLU A 86 -13.33 22.64 -6.01
C GLU A 86 -13.38 23.76 -4.98
N LYS A 87 -13.76 23.46 -3.73
CA LYS A 87 -13.80 24.44 -2.64
C LYS A 87 -12.43 25.04 -2.32
N MET A 88 -11.38 24.22 -2.27
CA MET A 88 -10.03 24.71 -2.06
C MET A 88 -9.56 25.63 -3.19
N SER A 89 -10.00 25.38 -4.43
CA SER A 89 -9.67 26.23 -5.58
C SER A 89 -10.27 27.64 -5.48
N GLU A 90 -11.42 27.77 -4.82
CA GLU A 90 -12.11 29.05 -4.57
C GLU A 90 -11.47 29.84 -3.41
N ALA A 91 -10.80 29.15 -2.47
CA ALA A 91 -10.31 29.73 -1.23
C ALA A 91 -8.86 30.23 -1.30
N ASP A 92 -7.90 29.37 -1.66
CA ASP A 92 -6.46 29.71 -1.71
C ASP A 92 -5.73 28.88 -2.78
N PRO A 93 -5.21 29.52 -3.85
CA PRO A 93 -4.47 28.83 -4.92
C PRO A 93 -3.28 28.00 -4.43
N SER A 94 -2.55 28.46 -3.40
CA SER A 94 -1.36 27.75 -2.91
C SER A 94 -1.73 26.46 -2.19
N ILE A 95 -2.83 26.48 -1.43
CA ILE A 95 -3.34 25.30 -0.71
C ILE A 95 -3.89 24.30 -1.72
N TYR A 96 -4.61 24.79 -2.74
CA TYR A 96 -5.13 23.98 -3.83
C TYR A 96 -4.03 23.25 -4.61
N GLU A 97 -2.95 23.94 -4.99
CA GLU A 97 -1.81 23.32 -5.68
C GLU A 97 -1.15 22.22 -4.83
N ALA A 98 -0.95 22.47 -3.54
CA ALA A 98 -0.38 21.49 -2.62
C ALA A 98 -1.28 20.25 -2.49
N PHE A 99 -2.59 20.45 -2.40
CA PHE A 99 -3.58 19.37 -2.36
C PHE A 99 -3.53 18.50 -3.63
N LEU A 100 -3.53 19.12 -4.81
CA LEU A 100 -3.47 18.39 -6.08
C LEU A 100 -2.17 17.59 -6.23
N LEU A 101 -1.05 18.18 -5.84
CA LEU A 101 0.25 17.50 -5.88
C LEU A 101 0.24 16.26 -4.98
N LEU A 102 -0.24 16.39 -3.75
CA LEU A 102 -0.34 15.27 -2.81
C LEU A 102 -1.33 14.21 -3.29
N ARG A 103 -2.48 14.60 -3.83
CA ARG A 103 -3.46 13.66 -4.40
C ARG A 103 -2.83 12.81 -5.50
N LYS A 104 -2.11 13.46 -6.42
CA LYS A 104 -1.37 12.77 -7.49
C LYS A 104 -0.31 11.83 -6.92
N GLN A 105 0.53 12.31 -6.00
CA GLN A 105 1.59 11.52 -5.37
C GLN A 105 1.02 10.29 -4.65
N LEU A 106 -0.09 10.43 -3.92
CA LEU A 106 -0.76 9.30 -3.28
C LEU A 106 -1.23 8.25 -4.29
N THR A 107 -1.86 8.68 -5.39
CA THR A 107 -2.29 7.76 -6.46
C THR A 107 -1.11 7.03 -7.09
N GLU A 108 -0.02 7.74 -7.41
CA GLU A 108 1.19 7.16 -7.97
C GLU A 108 1.83 6.16 -7.00
N ASN A 109 1.94 6.53 -5.71
CA ASN A 109 2.52 5.68 -4.69
C ASN A 109 1.69 4.41 -4.45
N VAL A 110 0.36 4.51 -4.40
CA VAL A 110 -0.53 3.34 -4.32
C VAL A 110 -0.34 2.42 -5.53
N GLY A 111 -0.28 2.98 -6.74
CA GLY A 111 0.00 2.23 -7.96
C GLY A 111 1.33 1.48 -7.89
N GLN A 112 2.38 2.13 -7.38
CA GLN A 112 3.70 1.52 -7.22
C GLN A 112 3.71 0.41 -6.15
N VAL A 113 3.01 0.61 -5.03
CA VAL A 113 2.84 -0.43 -3.99
C VAL A 113 2.15 -1.66 -4.57
N MET A 114 1.04 -1.48 -5.29
CA MET A 114 0.31 -2.58 -5.92
C MET A 114 1.20 -3.35 -6.92
N TYR A 115 1.97 -2.62 -7.73
CA TYR A 115 2.88 -3.21 -8.70
C TYR A 115 3.98 -4.04 -8.03
N LEU A 116 4.68 -3.48 -7.03
CA LEU A 116 5.75 -4.17 -6.32
C LEU A 116 5.23 -5.39 -5.55
N ASN A 117 4.07 -5.27 -4.91
CA ASN A 117 3.46 -6.39 -4.21
C ASN A 117 3.09 -7.52 -5.18
N SER A 118 2.55 -7.19 -6.36
CA SER A 118 2.29 -8.17 -7.43
C SER A 118 3.57 -8.88 -7.86
N GLN A 119 4.66 -8.14 -8.08
CA GLN A 119 5.96 -8.73 -8.43
C GLN A 119 6.49 -9.66 -7.32
N ASN A 120 6.42 -9.24 -6.06
CA ASN A 120 6.87 -10.05 -4.93
C ASN A 120 6.07 -11.35 -4.82
N SER A 121 4.74 -11.30 -5.01
CA SER A 121 3.88 -12.49 -5.06
C SER A 121 4.28 -13.46 -6.18
N ILE A 122 4.60 -12.94 -7.38
CA ILE A 122 5.08 -13.76 -8.50
C ILE A 122 6.41 -14.45 -8.14
N LEU A 123 7.37 -13.72 -7.56
CA LEU A 123 8.66 -14.28 -7.16
C LEU A 123 8.50 -15.39 -6.12
N ILE A 124 7.67 -15.17 -5.09
CA ILE A 124 7.39 -16.17 -4.05
C ILE A 124 6.76 -17.43 -4.67
N ASN A 125 5.79 -17.27 -5.57
CA ASN A 125 5.15 -18.40 -6.25
C ASN A 125 6.14 -19.18 -7.11
N ASN A 126 7.01 -18.49 -7.84
CA ASN A 126 8.07 -19.13 -8.64
C ASN A 126 9.05 -19.91 -7.75
N SER A 127 9.50 -19.32 -6.65
CA SER A 127 10.37 -20.00 -5.67
C SER A 127 9.71 -21.25 -5.10
N ARG A 128 8.42 -21.19 -4.76
CA ARG A 128 7.65 -22.35 -4.28
C ARG A 128 7.55 -23.46 -5.33
N ASN A 129 7.29 -23.11 -6.60
CA ASN A 129 7.23 -24.07 -7.69
C ASN A 129 8.59 -24.74 -7.93
N PHE A 130 9.66 -23.95 -7.92
CA PHE A 130 11.02 -24.48 -8.04
C PHE A 130 11.37 -25.47 -6.93
N ILE A 131 11.06 -25.13 -5.67
CA ILE A 131 11.26 -26.04 -4.52
C ILE A 131 10.44 -27.33 -4.71
N LYS A 132 9.18 -27.23 -5.13
CA LYS A 132 8.31 -28.39 -5.37
C LYS A 132 8.87 -29.31 -6.46
N ASP A 133 9.37 -28.76 -7.55
CA ASP A 133 9.95 -29.53 -8.65
C ASP A 133 11.31 -30.14 -8.25
N LEU A 134 12.13 -29.41 -7.48
CA LEU A 134 13.35 -29.94 -6.91
C LEU A 134 13.06 -31.13 -5.98
N LEU A 135 12.07 -31.02 -5.09
CA LEU A 135 11.67 -32.12 -4.20
C LEU A 135 11.15 -33.33 -4.98
N ARG A 136 10.33 -33.12 -6.02
CA ARG A 136 9.87 -34.20 -6.91
C ARG A 136 11.04 -34.93 -7.57
N ASN A 137 12.03 -34.18 -8.07
CA ASN A 137 13.20 -34.77 -8.70
C ASN A 137 14.08 -35.53 -7.70
N LEU A 138 14.30 -34.97 -6.49
CA LEU A 138 15.10 -35.59 -5.43
C LEU A 138 14.46 -36.86 -4.85
N LEU A 139 13.14 -36.88 -4.69
CA LEU A 139 12.41 -38.07 -4.23
C LEU A 139 12.31 -39.15 -5.32
N GLY A 140 12.65 -38.81 -6.57
CA GLY A 140 12.44 -39.63 -7.75
C GLY A 140 10.95 -39.91 -8.00
N SER A 141 10.64 -40.57 -9.11
CA SER A 141 9.29 -41.08 -9.45
C SER A 141 8.73 -42.13 -8.47
N ARG A 142 9.24 -42.21 -7.24
CA ARG A 142 8.70 -43.03 -6.17
C ARG A 142 7.67 -42.22 -5.36
N LYS A 143 6.42 -42.33 -5.83
CA LYS A 143 5.13 -41.97 -5.20
C LYS A 143 4.58 -40.59 -5.53
N ASP A 144 3.87 -40.53 -6.66
CA ASP A 144 2.84 -39.53 -6.96
C ASP A 144 1.70 -39.45 -5.91
N ASN A 145 1.68 -40.34 -4.91
CA ASN A 145 0.62 -40.44 -3.91
C ASN A 145 0.89 -39.70 -2.58
N PHE A 146 1.97 -38.91 -2.46
CA PHE A 146 2.30 -38.29 -1.16
C PHE A 146 1.59 -36.96 -0.88
N PHE A 147 1.22 -36.21 -1.93
CA PHE A 147 0.57 -34.90 -1.79
C PHE A 147 -0.96 -34.94 -1.97
N ASP A 148 -1.54 -36.12 -2.23
CA ASP A 148 -2.96 -36.28 -2.54
C ASP A 148 -3.78 -36.79 -1.34
N LYS A 149 -3.49 -36.26 -0.15
CA LYS A 149 -4.40 -36.39 1.00
C LYS A 149 -5.03 -35.03 1.28
N LYS A 150 -6.21 -34.83 0.70
CA LYS A 150 -7.22 -33.94 1.26
C LYS A 150 -7.48 -34.35 2.70
N VAL A 151 -7.27 -33.42 3.63
CA VAL A 151 -7.97 -33.35 4.92
C VAL A 151 -8.66 -32.00 4.94
#